data_AF-A0A2W4PBD3-F1
#
_entry.id   AF-A0A2W4PBD3-F1
#
_cell.length_a   1.000
_cell.length_b   1.000
_cell.length_c   1.000
_cell.angle_alpha   90.00
_cell.angle_beta   90.00
_cell.angle_gamma   90.00
#
_symmetry.space_group_name_H-M   'P 1'
#
loop_
_entity.id
_entity.type
_entity.pdbx_description
1 polymer ?
#
loop_
_entity_poly.entity_id
_entity_poly.type
_entity_poly.pdbx_seq_one_letter_code
_entity_poly.pdbx_strand_id
1 'polypeptide(L)'
;MDQTEQAPVWSGTVSGLIVRGFAALAGLALGAYLAWFAHLEATVDGLTRWTGGLVAVVVTGVAIAASWIFWAIRPNRVTVAVAGLVTVLPLVFAYIA
;
A
#
# COMPACT_ATOMS: atom_id res chain seq x y z
N MET A 1 -7.86 20.10 22.15
CA MET A 1 -7.43 18.76 21.69
C MET A 1 -7.92 18.63 20.27
N ASP A 2 -6.98 18.56 19.33
CA ASP A 2 -7.25 18.60 17.90
C ASP A 2 -7.87 17.27 17.45
N GLN A 3 -9.03 17.30 16.79
CA GLN A 3 -9.77 16.07 16.42
C GLN A 3 -9.08 15.25 15.31
N THR A 4 -7.96 15.76 14.77
CA THR A 4 -7.15 15.16 13.72
C THR A 4 -6.19 14.07 14.24
N GLU A 5 -5.83 14.11 15.53
CA GLU A 5 -4.93 13.13 16.17
C GLU A 5 -5.65 11.94 16.82
N GLN A 6 -6.98 11.95 16.87
CA GLN A 6 -7.73 10.92 17.58
C GLN A 6 -7.69 9.58 16.84
N ALA A 7 -6.98 8.61 17.42
CA ALA A 7 -7.07 7.22 17.04
C ALA A 7 -8.52 6.73 17.20
N PRO A 8 -9.01 5.83 16.33
CA PRO A 8 -10.39 5.36 16.42
C PRO A 8 -10.67 4.70 17.78
N VAL A 9 -11.91 4.80 18.27
CA VAL A 9 -12.30 4.28 19.61
C VAL A 9 -12.01 2.77 19.74
N TRP A 10 -12.11 2.03 18.64
CA TRP A 10 -11.80 0.60 18.55
C TRP A 10 -10.29 0.30 18.50
N SER A 11 -9.43 1.30 18.41
CA SER A 11 -7.99 1.11 18.18
C SER A 11 -7.25 0.49 19.38
N GLY A 12 -7.80 0.61 20.60
CA GLY A 12 -7.25 0.03 21.83
C GLY A 12 -7.83 -1.34 22.19
N THR A 13 -8.83 -1.84 21.47
CA THR A 13 -9.44 -3.16 21.70
C THR A 13 -8.81 -4.23 20.82
N VAL A 14 -8.97 -5.52 21.18
CA VAL A 14 -8.48 -6.66 20.39
C VAL A 14 -8.99 -6.61 18.95
N SER A 15 -10.22 -6.14 18.75
CA SER A 15 -10.79 -5.88 17.41
C SER A 15 -9.96 -4.89 16.59
N GLY A 16 -9.35 -3.88 17.21
CA GLY A 16 -8.48 -2.94 16.52
C GLY A 16 -7.14 -3.52 16.13
N LEU A 17 -6.58 -4.41 16.94
CA LEU A 17 -5.37 -5.15 16.58
C LEU A 17 -5.61 -6.02 15.34
N ILE A 18 -6.76 -6.72 15.31
CA ILE A 18 -7.17 -7.56 14.18
C ILE A 18 -7.32 -6.71 12.91
N VAL A 19 -8.05 -5.59 12.98
CA VAL A 19 -8.26 -4.70 11.82
C VAL A 19 -6.93 -4.14 11.28
N ARG A 20 -6.01 -3.72 12.18
CA ARG A 20 -4.68 -3.24 11.79
C ARG A 20 -3.84 -4.34 11.13
N GLY A 21 -3.85 -5.54 11.72
CA GLY A 21 -3.13 -6.69 11.20
C GLY A 21 -3.62 -7.11 9.81
N PHE A 22 -4.94 -7.21 9.62
CA PHE A 22 -5.54 -7.55 8.33
C PHE A 22 -5.24 -6.50 7.25
N ALA A 23 -5.32 -5.21 7.59
CA ALA A 23 -5.01 -4.15 6.62
C ALA A 23 -3.52 -4.13 6.23
N ALA A 24 -2.61 -4.33 7.19
CA ALA A 24 -1.19 -4.43 6.91
C ALA A 24 -0.87 -5.65 6.02
N LEU A 25 -1.48 -6.80 6.31
CA LEU A 25 -1.35 -8.00 5.49
C LEU A 25 -1.92 -7.80 4.08
N ALA A 26 -3.06 -7.12 3.94
CA ALA A 26 -3.64 -6.81 2.64
C ALA A 26 -2.74 -5.86 1.82
N GLY A 27 -2.19 -4.82 2.45
CA GLY A 27 -1.24 -3.90 1.81
C GLY A 27 0.05 -4.60 1.37
N LEU A 28 0.59 -5.51 2.20
CA LEU A 28 1.75 -6.33 1.86
C LEU A 28 1.45 -7.29 0.70
N ALA A 29 0.30 -7.96 0.72
CA ALA A 29 -0.12 -8.88 -0.33
C ALA A 29 -0.26 -8.15 -1.67
N LEU A 30 -0.85 -6.95 -1.67
CA LEU A 30 -0.98 -6.12 -2.86
C LEU A 30 0.39 -5.66 -3.38
N GLY A 31 1.28 -5.19 -2.50
CA GLY A 31 2.64 -4.80 -2.88
C GLY A 31 3.45 -5.97 -3.47
N ALA A 32 3.35 -7.15 -2.86
CA ALA A 32 4.00 -8.37 -3.34
C ALA A 32 3.42 -8.82 -4.69
N TYR A 33 2.10 -8.72 -4.87
CA TYR A 33 1.45 -9.04 -6.14
C TYR A 33 1.92 -8.13 -7.27
N LEU A 34 2.03 -6.82 -7.03
CA LEU A 34 2.54 -5.85 -8.01
C LEU A 34 4.01 -6.12 -8.36
N ALA A 35 4.84 -6.43 -7.36
CA ALA A 35 6.24 -6.79 -7.59
C ALA A 35 6.39 -8.11 -8.38
N TRP A 36 5.54 -9.09 -8.09
CA TRP A 36 5.47 -10.35 -8.84
C TRP A 36 5.05 -10.13 -10.29
N PHE A 37 4.04 -9.28 -10.53
CA PHE A 37 3.59 -8.94 -11.88
C PHE A 37 4.71 -8.28 -12.69
N ALA A 38 5.40 -7.31 -12.09
CA ALA A 38 6.55 -6.66 -12.71
C ALA A 38 7.68 -7.66 -13.03
N HIS A 39 7.94 -8.62 -12.13
CA HIS A 39 8.93 -9.66 -12.38
C HIS A 39 8.53 -10.58 -13.55
N LEU A 40 7.26 -10.96 -13.64
CA LEU A 40 6.75 -11.78 -14.75
C LEU A 40 6.84 -11.04 -16.08
N GLU A 41 6.42 -9.78 -16.15
CA GLU A 41 6.56 -8.97 -17.37
C GLU A 41 8.02 -8.85 -17.82
N ALA A 42 8.94 -8.56 -16.89
CA ALA A 42 10.38 -8.54 -17.19
C ALA A 42 10.89 -9.88 -17.77
N THR A 43 10.35 -10.98 -17.27
CA THR A 43 10.75 -12.34 -17.66
C THR A 43 10.15 -12.75 -19.00
N VAL A 44 8.89 -12.41 -19.25
CA VAL A 44 8.17 -12.73 -20.50
C VAL A 44 8.69 -11.92 -21.67
N ASP A 45 9.03 -10.65 -21.46
CA ASP A 45 9.58 -9.80 -22.52
C ASP A 45 11.06 -10.10 -22.84
N GLY A 46 11.69 -11.04 -22.11
CA GLY A 46 13.11 -11.39 -22.30
C GLY A 46 14.06 -10.21 -22.07
N LEU A 47 13.59 -9.16 -21.40
CA LEU A 47 14.30 -7.89 -21.30
C LEU A 47 15.18 -7.88 -20.05
N THR A 48 16.50 -7.91 -20.28
CA THR A 48 17.54 -7.44 -19.36
C THR A 48 17.42 -5.95 -18.99
N ARG A 49 16.32 -5.29 -19.36
CA ARG A 49 16.00 -3.91 -19.03
C ARG A 49 14.75 -3.91 -18.17
N TRP A 50 14.94 -3.66 -16.89
CA TRP A 50 13.93 -3.02 -16.05
C TRP A 50 13.48 -1.75 -16.77
N THR A 51 12.35 -1.80 -17.46
CA THR A 51 11.77 -0.60 -18.06
C THR A 51 11.32 0.32 -16.93
N GLY A 52 11.32 1.63 -17.16
CA GLY A 52 10.90 2.60 -16.15
C GLY A 52 9.51 2.30 -15.56
N GLY A 53 8.62 1.67 -16.35
CA GLY A 53 7.31 1.19 -15.90
C GLY A 53 7.40 0.10 -14.83
N LEU A 54 8.25 -0.90 -15.00
CA LEU A 54 8.43 -1.99 -14.03
C LEU A 54 9.01 -1.50 -12.71
N VAL A 55 9.97 -0.58 -12.77
CA VAL A 55 10.52 0.06 -11.57
C VAL A 55 9.43 0.88 -10.86
N ALA A 56 8.60 1.61 -11.62
CA ALA A 56 7.49 2.36 -11.05
C ALA A 56 6.45 1.46 -10.37
N VAL A 57 6.15 0.28 -10.94
CA VAL A 57 5.23 -0.70 -10.33
C VAL A 57 5.79 -1.26 -9.02
N VAL A 58 7.08 -1.62 -8.98
CA VAL A 58 7.72 -2.11 -7.74
C VAL A 58 7.78 -1.02 -6.67
N VAL A 59 8.21 0.19 -7.04
CA VAL A 59 8.26 1.34 -6.10
C VAL A 59 6.86 1.65 -5.55
N THR A 60 5.84 1.57 -6.40
CA THR A 60 4.44 1.74 -6.00
C THR A 60 4.00 0.65 -5.01
N GLY A 61 4.30 -0.61 -5.30
CA GLY A 61 3.98 -1.73 -4.41
C GLY A 61 4.64 -1.59 -3.03
N VAL A 62 5.90 -1.16 -2.99
CA VAL A 62 6.63 -0.88 -1.74
C VAL A 62 6.02 0.30 -0.98
N ALA A 63 5.65 1.38 -1.69
CA ALA A 63 5.03 2.56 -1.07
C ALA A 63 3.67 2.22 -0.45
N ILE A 64 2.84 1.42 -1.14
CA ILE A 64 1.57 0.91 -0.62
C ILE A 64 1.82 0.11 0.65
N ALA A 65 2.70 -0.89 0.61
CA ALA A 65 3.00 -1.73 1.77
C ALA A 65 3.50 -0.91 2.98
N ALA A 66 4.44 0.01 2.75
CA ALA A 66 4.96 0.88 3.80
C ALA A 66 3.89 1.79 4.41
N SER A 67 2.99 2.34 3.59
CA SER A 67 1.91 3.22 4.06
C SER A 67 0.90 2.48 4.95
N TRP A 68 0.55 1.24 4.61
CA TRP A 68 -0.34 0.40 5.41
C TRP A 68 0.31 -0.09 6.71
N ILE A 69 1.60 -0.41 6.69
CA ILE A 69 2.37 -0.72 7.92
C ILE A 69 2.42 0.51 8.82
N PHE A 70 2.71 1.69 8.26
CA PHE A 70 2.76 2.93 9.03
C PHE A 70 1.41 3.26 9.67
N TRP A 71 0.31 3.07 8.93
CA TRP A 71 -1.03 3.18 9.47
C TRP A 71 -1.30 2.19 10.61
N ALA A 72 -0.90 0.93 10.46
CA ALA A 72 -1.11 -0.08 11.49
C ALA A 72 -0.40 0.26 12.82
N ILE A 73 0.80 0.87 12.73
CA ILE A 73 1.58 1.35 13.88
C ILE A 73 0.91 2.58 14.50
N ARG A 74 0.52 3.56 13.67
CA ARG A 74 -0.13 4.81 14.09
C ARG A 74 -1.46 5.03 13.35
N PRO A 75 -2.56 4.43 13.82
CA PRO A 75 -3.83 4.56 13.13
C PRO A 75 -4.51 5.85 13.56
N ASN A 76 -4.41 6.83 12.68
CA ASN A 76 -5.19 8.04 12.74
C ASN A 76 -5.90 8.22 11.38
N ARG A 77 -6.82 9.18 11.29
CA ARG A 77 -7.59 9.41 10.07
C ARG A 77 -6.70 9.84 8.90
N VAL A 78 -5.65 10.59 9.19
CA VAL A 78 -4.69 11.10 8.20
C VAL A 78 -3.88 9.97 7.59
N THR A 79 -3.39 9.02 8.39
CA THR A 79 -2.58 7.89 7.92
C THR A 79 -3.43 6.87 7.16
N VAL A 80 -4.71 6.68 7.51
CA VAL A 80 -5.65 5.93 6.65
C VAL A 80 -5.78 6.61 5.31
N ALA A 81 -6.06 7.92 5.32
CA ALA A 81 -6.31 8.67 4.10
C ALA A 81 -5.09 8.61 3.18
N VAL A 82 -3.89 8.82 3.73
CA VAL A 82 -2.62 8.70 2.99
C VAL A 82 -2.43 7.29 2.42
N ALA A 83 -2.63 6.23 3.21
CA ALA A 83 -2.49 4.85 2.72
C ALA A 83 -3.49 4.52 1.60
N GLY A 84 -4.73 4.98 1.74
CA GLY A 84 -5.75 4.87 0.69
C GLY A 84 -5.35 5.64 -0.57
N LEU A 85 -4.87 6.87 -0.43
CA LEU A 85 -4.49 7.74 -1.55
C LEU A 85 -3.27 7.19 -2.31
N VAL A 86 -2.27 6.68 -1.58
CA VAL A 86 -1.09 5.98 -2.13
C VAL A 86 -1.49 4.69 -2.87
N THR A 87 -2.57 4.04 -2.46
CA THR A 87 -3.09 2.84 -3.15
C THR A 87 -3.89 3.21 -4.40
N VAL A 88 -4.76 4.23 -4.34
CA VAL A 88 -5.72 4.57 -5.39
C VAL A 88 -5.08 5.39 -6.52
N LEU A 89 -4.23 6.38 -6.21
CA LEU A 89 -3.63 7.25 -7.24
C LEU A 89 -2.91 6.47 -8.35
N PRO A 90 -2.02 5.51 -8.04
CA PRO A 90 -1.32 4.76 -9.07
C PRO A 90 -2.25 3.88 -9.90
N LEU A 91 -3.29 3.30 -9.29
CA LEU A 91 -4.29 2.49 -9.98
C LEU A 91 -5.12 3.33 -10.95
N VAL A 92 -5.52 4.54 -10.53
CA VAL A 92 -6.25 5.48 -11.39
C VAL A 92 -5.36 5.97 -12.54
N PHE A 93 -4.11 6.31 -12.27
CA PHE A 93 -3.17 6.70 -13.32
C PHE A 93 -2.92 5.56 -14.32
N ALA A 94 -2.73 4.33 -13.84
CA ALA A 94 -2.54 3.16 -14.70
C ALA A 94 -3.80 2.82 -15.52
N TYR A 95 -5.00 3.16 -15.04
CA TYR A 95 -6.25 2.94 -15.77
C TYR A 95 -6.48 3.98 -16.89
N ILE A 96 -5.99 5.21 -16.72
CA ILE A 96 -6.22 6.32 -17.66
C ILE A 96 -5.11 6.40 -18.73
N ALA A 97 -3.91 5.90 -18.45
CA ALA A 97 -2.76 5.88 -19.36
C ALA A 97 -2.87 4.78 -20.42
#